data_AF-A0AAV0BK06-F1
#
_entry.id   AF-A0AAV0BK06-F1
#
_cell.length_a   1.000
_cell.length_b   1.000
_cell.length_c   1.000
_cell.angle_alpha   90.00
_cell.angle_beta   90.00
_cell.angle_gamma   90.00
#
_symmetry.space_group_name_H-M   'P 1'
#
loop_
_entity.id
_entity.type
_entity.pdbx_description
1 polymer ?
#
loop_
_entity_poly.entity_id
_entity_poly.type
_entity_poly.pdbx_seq_one_letter_code
_entity_poly.pdbx_strand_id
1 'polypeptide(L)'
;MILIFLSSWSILEFAHLQSWISYNPISVFIKISYKLPQTAEEEANTDQRYGKGLKDLPFLAFYVIVFSFLRQAVIKYFVKTYATWLGLRGTKLQRFVDQGYAIFYWGSSTIICFF
;
A
#
# COMPACT_ATOMS: atom_id res chain seq x y z
N MET A 1 -2.49 -14.07 -0.32
CA MET A 1 -2.64 -13.39 -1.62
C MET A 1 -1.67 -12.22 -1.78
N ILE A 2 -1.75 -11.17 -0.96
CA ILE A 2 -0.80 -10.03 -1.05
C ILE A 2 0.66 -10.44 -0.90
N LEU A 3 0.97 -11.32 0.05
CA LEU A 3 2.34 -11.81 0.25
C LEU A 3 2.86 -12.61 -0.95
N ILE A 4 1.98 -13.36 -1.61
CA ILE A 4 2.32 -14.13 -2.82
C ILE A 4 2.63 -13.17 -3.97
N PHE A 5 1.84 -12.12 -4.12
CA PHE A 5 2.06 -11.11 -5.17
C PHE A 5 3.35 -10.31 -4.92
N LEU A 6 3.61 -9.91 -3.66
CA LEU A 6 4.82 -9.20 -3.27
C LEU A 6 6.08 -10.08 -3.34
N SER A 7 5.98 -11.36 -2.99
CA SER A 7 7.10 -12.30 -3.15
C SER A 7 7.41 -12.52 -4.63
N SER A 8 6.40 -12.68 -5.48
CA SER A 8 6.58 -12.79 -6.93
C SER A 8 7.22 -11.54 -7.54
N TRP A 9 6.79 -10.35 -7.10
CA TRP A 9 7.44 -9.09 -7.44
C TRP A 9 8.91 -9.06 -7.03
N SER A 10 9.21 -9.40 -5.77
CA SER A 10 10.57 -9.34 -5.23
C SER A 10 11.53 -10.24 -5.98
N ILE A 11 11.08 -11.43 -6.40
CA ILE A 11 11.89 -12.38 -7.16
C ILE A 11 12.18 -11.85 -8.57
N LEU A 12 11.17 -11.31 -9.24
CA LEU A 12 11.32 -10.73 -10.59
C LEU A 12 12.19 -9.48 -10.58
N GLU A 13 12.08 -8.65 -9.54
CA GLU A 13 12.93 -7.48 -9.37
C GLU A 13 14.37 -7.87 -9.06
N PHE A 14 14.59 -8.89 -8.23
CA PHE A 14 15.92 -9.43 -7.98
C PHE A 14 16.57 -9.99 -9.27
N ALA A 15 15.79 -10.70 -10.09
CA ALA A 15 16.25 -11.17 -11.40
C ALA A 15 16.53 -10.04 -12.39
N HIS A 16 15.74 -8.95 -12.35
CA HIS A 16 15.98 -7.75 -13.15
C HIS A 16 17.26 -7.02 -12.72
N LEU A 17 17.48 -6.85 -11.41
CA LEU A 17 18.70 -6.26 -10.85
C LEU A 17 19.95 -7.05 -11.22
N GLN A 18 19.85 -8.38 -11.27
CA GLN A 18 20.92 -9.26 -11.71
C GLN A 18 21.11 -9.28 -13.24
N SER A 19 20.37 -8.44 -13.99
CA SER A 19 20.37 -8.35 -15.46
C SER A 19 19.91 -9.61 -16.20
N TRP A 20 19.21 -10.54 -15.53
CA TRP A 20 18.71 -11.77 -16.14
C TRP A 20 17.48 -11.52 -17.01
N ILE A 21 16.76 -10.42 -16.74
CA ILE A 21 15.56 -10.02 -17.46
C ILE A 21 15.68 -8.52 -17.76
N SER A 22 15.33 -8.10 -18.98
CA SER A 22 15.47 -6.70 -19.41
C SER A 22 14.39 -5.77 -18.86
N TYR A 23 13.19 -6.29 -18.59
CA TYR A 23 12.04 -5.51 -18.09
C TYR A 23 11.15 -6.32 -17.16
N ASN A 24 10.75 -5.70 -16.04
CA ASN A 24 9.80 -6.28 -15.09
C ASN A 24 8.36 -5.82 -15.38
N PRO A 25 7.44 -6.69 -15.84
CA PRO A 25 6.08 -6.30 -16.20
C PRO A 25 5.21 -5.91 -15.00
N ILE A 26 5.58 -6.34 -13.79
CA ILE A 26 4.83 -6.03 -12.56
C ILE A 26 5.17 -4.62 -12.05
N SER A 27 6.21 -3.98 -12.63
CA SER A 27 6.78 -2.73 -12.10
C SER A 27 5.84 -1.55 -12.20
N VAL A 28 4.98 -1.59 -13.21
CA VAL A 28 3.91 -0.63 -13.44
C VAL A 28 2.88 -0.61 -12.29
N PHE A 29 2.71 -1.69 -11.54
CA PHE A 29 1.74 -1.73 -10.44
C PHE A 29 2.30 -1.20 -9.12
N ILE A 30 3.62 -1.21 -8.94
CA ILE A 30 4.28 -0.93 -7.65
C ILE A 30 5.11 0.36 -7.70
N LYS A 31 5.64 0.74 -8.86
CA LYS A 31 6.48 1.92 -9.04
C LYS A 31 5.80 2.96 -9.93
N ILE A 32 6.06 4.22 -9.63
CA ILE A 32 5.65 5.34 -10.48
C ILE A 32 6.46 5.27 -11.78
N SER A 33 5.76 5.23 -12.91
CA SER A 33 6.35 4.87 -14.22
C SER A 33 6.94 6.05 -14.99
N TYR A 34 6.53 7.28 -14.72
CA TYR A 34 6.86 8.46 -15.54
C TYR A 34 7.87 9.38 -14.83
N LYS A 35 9.14 8.98 -14.76
CA LYS A 35 10.21 9.89 -14.29
C LYS A 35 10.49 10.94 -15.36
N LEU A 36 10.48 12.22 -14.98
CA LEU A 36 10.89 13.30 -15.87
C LEU A 36 12.42 13.40 -15.91
N PRO A 37 13.02 13.74 -17.07
CA PRO A 37 14.46 13.99 -17.16
C PRO A 37 14.80 15.21 -16.29
N GLN A 38 15.71 15.02 -15.34
CA GLN A 38 16.20 16.11 -14.48
C GLN A 38 17.38 16.81 -15.15
N THR A 39 17.45 18.12 -14.96
CA THR A 39 18.65 18.89 -15.32
C THR A 39 19.72 18.68 -14.23
N ALA A 40 21.02 18.76 -14.55
CA ALA A 40 22.11 18.52 -13.59
C ALA A 40 22.02 19.35 -12.28
N GLU A 41 21.33 20.50 -12.32
CA GLU A 41 21.08 21.37 -11.16
C GLU A 41 19.94 20.84 -10.25
N GLU A 42 19.00 20.07 -10.81
CA GLU A 42 17.89 19.42 -10.11
C GLU A 42 18.26 18.06 -9.54
N GLU A 43 19.40 17.48 -9.90
CA GLU A 43 19.90 16.25 -9.26
C GLU A 43 20.49 16.54 -7.87
N ALA A 44 20.96 17.78 -7.66
CA ALA A 44 21.48 18.28 -6.38
C ALA A 44 20.37 18.66 -5.37
N ASN A 45 19.17 18.97 -5.86
CA ASN A 45 17.98 19.18 -5.04
C ASN A 45 17.10 17.94 -5.22
N THR A 46 16.96 17.09 -4.21
CA THR A 46 16.32 15.75 -4.20
C THR A 46 14.86 15.65 -4.73
N ASP A 47 14.34 16.64 -5.43
CA ASP A 47 13.02 16.72 -6.06
C ASP A 47 12.97 15.96 -7.39
N GLN A 48 12.87 14.64 -7.29
CA GLN A 48 12.47 13.79 -8.42
C GLN A 48 11.01 14.07 -8.80
N ARG A 49 10.81 14.74 -9.94
CA ARG A 49 9.48 15.00 -10.50
C ARG A 49 8.99 13.83 -11.35
N TYR A 50 7.70 13.57 -11.26
CA TYR A 50 7.02 12.53 -12.01
C TYR A 50 5.90 13.13 -12.88
N GLY A 51 5.84 12.70 -14.13
CA GLY A 51 4.75 13.02 -15.05
C GLY A 51 3.51 12.15 -14.78
N LYS A 52 2.43 12.46 -15.48
CA LYS A 52 1.18 11.69 -15.46
C LYS A 52 1.07 10.82 -16.71
N GLY A 53 0.52 9.62 -16.59
CA GLY A 53 0.12 8.84 -17.77
C GLY A 53 -0.74 7.63 -17.48
N LEU A 54 -1.06 6.87 -18.53
CA LEU A 54 -2.00 5.73 -18.44
C LEU A 54 -1.52 4.60 -17.53
N LYS A 55 -0.20 4.48 -17.33
CA LYS A 55 0.40 3.51 -16.40
C LYS A 55 0.13 3.83 -14.92
N ASP A 56 -0.42 5.00 -14.60
CA ASP A 56 -0.81 5.35 -13.22
C ASP A 56 -2.14 4.67 -12.82
N LEU A 57 -2.98 4.33 -13.80
CA LEU A 57 -4.26 3.63 -13.56
C LEU A 57 -4.07 2.23 -12.98
N PRO A 58 -3.23 1.33 -13.57
CA PRO A 58 -2.96 0.02 -12.98
C PRO A 58 -2.27 0.13 -11.62
N PHE A 59 -1.34 1.09 -11.44
CA PHE A 59 -0.74 1.40 -10.13
C PHE A 59 -1.82 1.72 -9.09
N LEU A 60 -2.69 2.69 -9.39
CA LEU A 60 -3.76 3.08 -8.49
C LEU A 60 -4.73 1.93 -8.21
N ALA A 61 -5.16 1.21 -9.24
CA ALA A 61 -6.09 0.10 -9.12
C ALA A 61 -5.53 -1.01 -8.21
N PHE A 62 -4.24 -1.31 -8.33
CA PHE A 62 -3.57 -2.26 -7.45
C PHE A 62 -3.66 -1.82 -5.98
N TYR A 63 -3.29 -0.56 -5.67
CA TYR A 63 -3.35 -0.07 -4.30
C TYR A 63 -4.78 0.03 -3.76
N VAL A 64 -5.76 0.41 -4.58
CA VAL A 64 -7.18 0.40 -4.18
C VAL A 64 -7.62 -0.99 -3.76
N ILE A 65 -7.26 -2.03 -4.52
CA ILE A 65 -7.56 -3.42 -4.18
C ILE A 65 -6.86 -3.81 -2.88
N VAL A 66 -5.56 -3.53 -2.77
CA VAL A 66 -4.75 -3.85 -1.58
C VAL A 66 -5.31 -3.20 -0.32
N PHE A 67 -5.57 -1.89 -0.35
CA PHE A 67 -6.14 -1.15 0.78
C PHE A 67 -7.57 -1.59 1.10
N SER A 68 -8.36 -1.99 0.11
CA SER A 68 -9.71 -2.54 0.34
C SER A 68 -9.65 -3.85 1.12
N PHE A 69 -8.72 -4.75 0.79
CA PHE A 69 -8.51 -5.98 1.55
C PHE A 69 -7.90 -5.71 2.93
N LEU A 70 -6.91 -4.82 3.02
CA LEU A 70 -6.31 -4.42 4.29
C LEU A 70 -7.38 -3.88 5.25
N ARG A 71 -8.28 -3.03 4.76
CA ARG A 71 -9.42 -2.52 5.54
C ARG A 71 -10.26 -3.65 6.13
N GLN A 72 -10.65 -4.62 5.30
CA GLN A 72 -11.45 -5.76 5.76
C GLN A 72 -10.66 -6.64 6.75
N ALA A 73 -9.36 -6.83 6.51
CA ALA A 73 -8.50 -7.59 7.40
C ALA A 73 -8.36 -6.92 8.77
N VAL A 74 -8.14 -5.61 8.82
CA VAL A 74 -8.06 -4.83 10.06
C VAL A 74 -9.34 -4.99 10.89
N ILE A 75 -10.49 -4.76 10.28
CA ILE A 75 -11.77 -4.85 10.98
C ILE A 75 -12.01 -6.27 11.49
N LYS A 76 -11.78 -7.29 10.66
CA LYS A 76 -12.10 -8.68 11.00
C LYS A 76 -11.11 -9.32 11.96
N TYR A 77 -9.80 -9.13 11.75
CA TYR A 77 -8.76 -9.80 12.51
C TYR A 77 -8.25 -9.01 13.71
N PHE A 78 -8.25 -7.67 13.65
CA PHE A 78 -7.80 -6.86 14.78
C PHE A 78 -8.99 -6.39 15.61
N VAL A 79 -9.86 -5.54 15.03
CA VAL A 79 -10.88 -4.83 15.81
C VAL A 79 -11.94 -5.79 16.37
N LYS A 80 -12.50 -6.68 15.53
CA LYS A 80 -13.54 -7.63 15.95
C LYS A 80 -12.99 -8.69 16.89
N THR A 81 -11.78 -9.19 16.66
CA THR A 81 -11.13 -10.18 17.54
C THR A 81 -10.87 -9.58 18.91
N TYR A 82 -10.33 -8.37 18.97
CA TYR A 82 -10.06 -7.66 20.23
C TYR A 82 -11.35 -7.40 21.02
N ALA A 83 -12.41 -6.97 20.34
CA ALA A 83 -13.71 -6.76 20.97
C ALA A 83 -14.33 -8.06 21.53
N THR A 84 -14.14 -9.18 20.83
CA THR A 84 -14.62 -10.50 21.29
C THR A 84 -13.79 -11.01 22.45
N TRP A 85 -12.47 -10.76 22.44
CA TRP A 85 -11.57 -11.07 23.55
C TRP A 85 -11.92 -10.31 24.82
N LEU A 86 -12.36 -9.05 24.69
CA LEU A 86 -12.92 -8.25 25.80
C LEU A 86 -14.33 -8.70 26.24
N GLY A 87 -14.91 -9.74 25.63
CA GLY A 87 -16.21 -10.27 26.00
C GLY A 87 -17.41 -9.42 25.57
N LEU A 88 -17.23 -8.46 24.67
CA LEU A 88 -18.30 -7.58 24.20
C LEU A 88 -19.30 -8.36 23.32
N ARG A 89 -20.60 -8.22 23.62
CA ARG A 89 -21.70 -8.89 22.89
C ARG A 89 -22.78 -7.89 22.46
N GLY A 90 -23.51 -8.23 21.39
CA GLY A 90 -24.65 -7.46 20.89
C GLY A 90 -24.27 -6.06 20.39
N THR A 91 -25.06 -5.06 20.77
CA THR A 91 -24.93 -3.67 20.28
C THR A 91 -23.61 -3.01 20.70
N LYS A 92 -23.03 -3.41 21.85
CA LYS A 92 -21.74 -2.86 22.33
C LYS A 92 -20.59 -3.28 21.41
N LEU A 93 -20.64 -4.49 20.87
CA LEU A 93 -19.65 -4.98 19.91
C LEU A 93 -19.67 -4.18 18.61
N GLN A 94 -20.85 -3.92 18.06
CA GLN A 94 -20.99 -3.14 16.82
C GLN A 94 -20.44 -1.71 16.99
N ARG A 95 -20.76 -1.05 18.11
CA ARG A 95 -20.23 0.29 18.40
C ARG A 95 -18.72 0.30 18.56
N PHE A 96 -18.17 -0.68 19.26
CA PHE A 96 -16.72 -0.80 19.42
C PHE A 96 -16.02 -1.04 18.08
N VAL A 97 -16.60 -1.86 17.20
CA VAL A 97 -16.04 -2.12 15.87
C VAL A 97 -16.02 -0.85 15.01
N ASP A 98 -17.10 -0.07 15.04
CA ASP A 98 -17.21 1.17 14.28
C ASP A 98 -16.22 2.23 14.77
N GLN A 99 -16.10 2.38 16.08
CA GLN A 99 -15.11 3.29 16.70
C GLN A 99 -13.67 2.80 16.49
N GLY A 100 -13.43 1.50 16.60
CA GLY A 100 -12.12 0.89 16.42
C GLY A 100 -11.58 1.08 15.00
N TYR A 101 -12.47 1.06 13.98
CA TYR A 101 -12.09 1.40 12.62
C TYR A 101 -11.60 2.86 12.50
N ALA A 102 -12.31 3.81 13.11
CA ALA A 102 -11.91 5.21 13.11
C ALA A 102 -10.52 5.39 13.75
N ILE A 103 -10.31 4.83 14.95
CA ILE A 103 -9.02 4.93 15.66
C ILE A 103 -7.88 4.36 14.82
N PHE A 104 -8.09 3.20 14.19
CA PHE A 104 -7.07 2.60 13.32
C PHE A 104 -6.76 3.48 12.10
N TYR A 105 -7.79 4.04 11.46
CA TYR A 105 -7.63 4.93 10.32
C TYR A 105 -6.84 6.20 10.69
N TRP A 106 -7.30 6.93 11.72
CA TRP A 106 -6.61 8.14 12.19
C TRP A 106 -5.19 7.85 12.66
N GLY A 107 -4.99 6.78 13.44
CA GLY A 107 -3.67 6.38 13.91
C GLY A 107 -2.71 6.05 12.77
N SER A 108 -3.16 5.27 11.78
CA SER A 108 -2.33 4.95 10.61
C SER A 108 -1.98 6.20 9.80
N SER A 109 -2.93 7.13 9.62
CA SER A 109 -2.69 8.40 8.94
C SER A 109 -1.67 9.26 9.69
N THR A 110 -1.76 9.33 11.02
CA THR A 110 -0.79 10.08 11.83
C THR A 110 0.61 9.48 11.74
N ILE A 111 0.74 8.15 11.79
CA ILE A 111 2.05 7.49 11.70
C ILE A 111 2.66 7.70 10.30
N ILE A 112 1.87 7.55 9.24
CA ILE A 112 2.36 7.63 7.85
C ILE A 112 2.69 9.07 7.46
N CYS A 113 1.93 10.06 7.92
CA CYS A 113 2.16 11.47 7.60
C CYS A 113 3.30 12.11 8.43
N PHE A 114 3.85 11.40 9.43
CA PHE A 114 4.99 11.85 10.24
C PHE A 114 6.35 11.40 9.67
N PHE A 115 6.38 10.74 8.52
CA PHE A 115 7.57 10.40 7.74
C PHE A 115 7.57 11.18 6.42
#